data_AF-A0A2R4P2Y6-F1
#
_entry.id   AF-A0A2R4P2Y6-F1
#
_cell.length_a   1.000
_cell.length_b   1.000
_cell.length_c   1.000
_cell.angle_alpha   90.00
_cell.angle_beta   90.00
_cell.angle_gamma   90.00
#
_symmetry.space_group_name_H-M   'P 1'
#
loop_
_entity.id
_entity.type
_entity.pdbx_description
1 polymer ?
#
loop_
_entity_poly.entity_id
_entity_poly.type
_entity_poly.pdbx_seq_one_letter_code
_entity_poly.pdbx_strand_id
1 'polypeptide(L)'
;MANPSTAFGDYTFDFSNVKGATAEKKADWFKRLTEQLGGGEYDTIFFNNICEDTELLNSDEFSLSFSGTGNWNYDRNIGWYETEPEIKTIMLEMVGLKIEIEYIDHEVGCDFICKSSAKLEVKNDKVEIDIDCIEGHSFNYQAWSEFDIGSRDEYLDEIGFADYIYEADREEALNRWLEEGIGTEEEFKAYVGEVA
;
A
#
# COMPACT_ATOMS: atom_id res chain seq x y z
N MET A 1 14.36 15.32 0.63
CA MET A 1 13.61 14.21 0.04
C MET A 1 12.66 13.70 1.11
N ALA A 2 11.45 13.30 0.72
CA ALA A 2 10.58 12.55 1.61
C ALA A 2 11.11 11.13 1.72
N ASN A 3 10.92 10.47 2.86
CA ASN A 3 11.12 9.03 2.92
C ASN A 3 9.94 8.38 2.19
N PRO A 4 10.19 7.54 1.17
CA PRO A 4 9.12 6.78 0.52
C PRO A 4 8.64 5.67 1.47
N SER A 5 7.34 5.53 1.65
CA SER A 5 6.75 4.36 2.32
C SER A 5 6.31 3.33 1.28
N THR A 6 6.13 2.09 1.68
CA THR A 6 5.57 1.03 0.82
C THR A 6 4.16 0.71 1.29
N ALA A 7 3.22 0.75 0.35
CA ALA A 7 1.83 0.40 0.60
C ALA A 7 1.34 -0.68 -0.35
N PHE A 8 0.44 -1.53 0.16
CA PHE A 8 -0.24 -2.54 -0.64
C PHE A 8 -1.62 -2.84 -0.04
N GLY A 9 -2.51 -3.34 -0.87
CA GLY A 9 -3.89 -3.63 -0.47
C GLY A 9 -4.81 -3.67 -1.67
N ASP A 10 -6.06 -3.26 -1.46
CA ASP A 10 -7.11 -3.34 -2.47
C ASP A 10 -7.91 -2.04 -2.56
N TYR A 11 -8.19 -1.63 -3.81
CA TYR A 11 -9.19 -0.62 -4.13
C TYR A 11 -10.46 -1.32 -4.58
N THR A 12 -11.58 -1.07 -3.93
CA THR A 12 -12.91 -1.51 -4.36
C THR A 12 -13.66 -0.35 -4.96
N PHE A 13 -14.03 -0.46 -6.23
CA PHE A 13 -14.73 0.57 -7.00
C PHE A 13 -16.21 0.19 -7.14
N ASP A 14 -17.10 1.11 -6.77
CA ASP A 14 -18.56 0.97 -6.93
C ASP A 14 -19.10 2.05 -7.90
N PHE A 15 -19.46 1.59 -9.10
CA PHE A 15 -20.05 2.36 -10.19
C PHE A 15 -21.58 2.35 -10.21
N SER A 16 -22.25 1.73 -9.24
CA SER A 16 -23.73 1.56 -9.22
C SER A 16 -24.51 2.88 -9.37
N ASN A 17 -23.89 4.00 -8.97
CA ASN A 17 -24.48 5.34 -9.04
C ASN A 17 -23.92 6.21 -10.18
N VAL A 18 -22.98 5.69 -10.98
CA VAL A 18 -22.36 6.42 -12.10
C VAL A 18 -23.22 6.26 -13.36
N LYS A 19 -23.77 7.38 -13.83
CA LYS A 19 -24.72 7.35 -14.96
C LYS A 19 -24.02 7.02 -16.29
N GLY A 20 -24.44 5.93 -16.90
CA GLY A 20 -23.97 5.54 -18.24
C GLY A 20 -22.51 5.11 -18.27
N ALA A 21 -22.02 4.50 -17.19
CA ALA A 21 -20.71 3.87 -17.08
C ALA A 21 -20.68 2.53 -17.83
N THR A 22 -20.45 2.59 -19.14
CA THR A 22 -20.21 1.38 -19.95
C THR A 22 -18.80 0.84 -19.71
N ALA A 23 -18.57 -0.45 -19.99
CA ALA A 23 -17.24 -1.05 -19.89
C ALA A 23 -16.19 -0.26 -20.71
N GLU A 24 -16.53 0.22 -21.91
CA GLU A 24 -15.64 1.04 -22.74
C GLU A 24 -15.24 2.37 -22.06
N LYS A 25 -16.18 3.04 -21.39
CA LYS A 25 -15.86 4.28 -20.65
C LYS A 25 -15.01 4.00 -19.43
N LYS A 26 -15.33 2.95 -18.68
CA LYS A 26 -14.51 2.54 -17.53
C LYS A 26 -13.09 2.20 -17.98
N ALA A 27 -12.93 1.46 -19.08
CA ALA A 27 -11.61 1.17 -19.65
C ALA A 27 -10.80 2.44 -19.97
N ASP A 28 -11.42 3.45 -20.60
CA ASP A 28 -10.77 4.74 -20.89
C ASP A 28 -10.39 5.49 -19.60
N TRP A 29 -11.31 5.56 -18.63
CA TRP A 29 -11.05 6.20 -17.33
C TRP A 29 -9.89 5.54 -16.60
N PHE A 30 -9.90 4.20 -16.49
CA PHE A 30 -8.83 3.48 -15.82
C PHE A 30 -7.51 3.64 -16.55
N LYS A 31 -7.48 3.55 -17.88
CA LYS A 31 -6.25 3.79 -18.64
C LYS A 31 -5.64 5.15 -18.33
N ARG A 32 -6.44 6.21 -18.37
CA ARG A 32 -5.98 7.59 -18.07
C ARG A 32 -5.57 7.74 -16.60
N LEU A 33 -6.33 7.13 -15.69
CA LEU A 33 -6.07 7.23 -14.26
C LEU A 33 -4.79 6.49 -13.87
N THR A 34 -4.58 5.27 -14.35
CA THR A 34 -3.35 4.51 -14.07
C THR A 34 -2.11 5.16 -14.67
N GLU A 35 -2.22 5.82 -15.82
CA GLU A 35 -1.14 6.63 -16.38
C GLU A 35 -0.73 7.80 -15.47
N GLN A 36 -1.68 8.44 -14.77
CA GLN A 36 -1.37 9.51 -13.82
C GLN A 36 -0.82 8.97 -12.48
N LEU A 37 -1.27 7.79 -12.06
CA LEU A 37 -0.89 7.18 -10.80
C LEU A 37 0.45 6.42 -10.87
N GLY A 38 0.79 5.80 -11.99
CA GLY A 38 1.90 4.83 -12.12
C GLY A 38 3.23 5.36 -12.69
N GLY A 39 3.44 6.69 -12.72
CA GLY A 39 4.51 7.31 -13.52
C GLY A 39 5.62 8.07 -12.78
N GLY A 40 5.67 8.00 -11.44
CA GLY A 40 6.52 8.87 -10.62
C GLY A 40 7.24 8.19 -9.45
N GLU A 41 7.88 9.00 -8.60
CA GLU A 41 8.58 8.55 -7.38
C GLU A 41 7.62 7.99 -6.32
N TYR A 42 6.35 8.45 -6.32
CA TYR A 42 5.31 8.02 -5.38
C TYR A 42 4.14 7.46 -6.16
N ASP A 43 4.32 6.27 -6.73
CA ASP A 43 3.40 5.66 -7.67
C ASP A 43 2.30 4.83 -6.99
N THR A 44 1.30 4.46 -7.78
CA THR A 44 0.31 3.43 -7.45
C THR A 44 0.12 2.57 -8.68
N ILE A 45 0.40 1.28 -8.50
CA ILE A 45 0.40 0.27 -9.56
C ILE A 45 -0.65 -0.77 -9.20
N PHE A 46 -1.66 -0.93 -10.06
CA PHE A 46 -2.59 -2.05 -9.97
C PHE A 46 -1.99 -3.28 -10.63
N PHE A 47 -2.08 -4.45 -9.98
CA PHE A 47 -1.47 -5.68 -10.49
C PHE A 47 -2.15 -6.25 -11.74
N ASN A 48 -3.38 -5.84 -11.99
CA ASN A 48 -4.14 -6.24 -13.18
C ASN A 48 -4.27 -5.08 -14.16
N ASN A 49 -4.09 -5.36 -15.45
CA ASN A 49 -4.39 -4.40 -16.50
C ASN A 49 -5.91 -4.28 -16.70
N ILE A 50 -6.58 -3.62 -15.76
CA ILE A 50 -8.04 -3.51 -15.70
C ILE A 50 -8.65 -2.94 -16.99
N CYS A 51 -7.93 -2.09 -17.73
CA CYS A 51 -8.48 -1.49 -18.95
C CYS A 51 -8.70 -2.51 -20.09
N GLU A 52 -8.16 -3.73 -19.97
CA GLU A 52 -8.37 -4.83 -20.91
C GLU A 52 -9.38 -5.88 -20.42
N ASP A 53 -9.75 -5.86 -19.13
CA ASP A 53 -10.66 -6.83 -18.52
C ASP A 53 -12.13 -6.41 -18.71
N THR A 54 -12.68 -6.76 -19.87
CA THR A 54 -14.06 -6.41 -20.21
C THR A 54 -15.08 -7.08 -19.29
N GLU A 55 -14.79 -8.26 -18.74
CA GLU A 55 -15.73 -8.96 -17.85
C GLU A 55 -15.86 -8.19 -16.53
N LEU A 56 -14.73 -7.83 -15.91
CA LEU A 56 -14.72 -7.07 -14.66
C LEU A 56 -15.35 -5.68 -14.84
N LEU A 57 -15.04 -5.02 -15.96
CA LEU A 57 -15.59 -3.68 -16.27
C LEU A 57 -17.10 -3.67 -16.54
N ASN A 58 -17.71 -4.82 -16.87
CA ASN A 58 -19.16 -4.93 -16.97
C ASN A 58 -19.85 -5.01 -15.61
N SER A 59 -19.12 -5.29 -14.52
CA SER A 59 -19.65 -5.25 -13.16
C SER A 59 -19.84 -3.82 -12.68
N ASP A 60 -20.88 -3.59 -11.88
CA ASP A 60 -21.05 -2.32 -11.17
C ASP A 60 -20.04 -2.17 -10.04
N GLU A 61 -19.57 -3.28 -9.46
CA GLU A 61 -18.59 -3.28 -8.36
C GLU A 61 -17.46 -4.27 -8.64
N PHE A 62 -16.21 -3.86 -8.39
CA PHE A 62 -15.05 -4.73 -8.47
C PHE A 62 -13.86 -4.20 -7.67
N SER A 63 -12.94 -5.09 -7.32
CA SER A 63 -11.73 -4.75 -6.57
C SER A 63 -10.46 -4.97 -7.40
N LEU A 64 -9.47 -4.11 -7.18
CA LEU A 64 -8.14 -4.19 -7.76
C LEU A 64 -7.08 -4.14 -6.66
N SER A 65 -6.26 -5.18 -6.60
CA SER A 65 -5.08 -5.18 -5.74
C SER A 65 -4.00 -4.25 -6.30
N PHE A 66 -3.26 -3.60 -5.41
CA PHE A 66 -2.24 -2.63 -5.77
C PHE A 66 -0.99 -2.75 -4.89
N SER A 67 0.11 -2.19 -5.41
CA SER A 67 1.24 -1.71 -4.63
C SER A 67 1.47 -0.24 -4.94
N GLY A 68 1.96 0.53 -3.98
CA GLY A 68 2.27 1.93 -4.18
C GLY A 68 3.42 2.40 -3.30
N THR A 69 4.04 3.49 -3.75
CA THR A 69 5.10 4.18 -3.01
C THR A 69 4.51 5.45 -2.43
N GLY A 70 4.41 5.56 -1.11
CA GLY A 70 3.83 6.70 -0.42
C GLY A 70 4.81 7.87 -0.26
N ASN A 71 4.30 9.10 -0.30
CA ASN A 71 5.10 10.30 0.01
C ASN A 71 5.05 10.60 1.51
N TRP A 72 6.06 10.14 2.27
CA TRP A 72 6.03 9.99 3.75
C TRP A 72 5.10 8.90 4.25
N ASN A 73 3.89 8.86 3.69
CA ASN A 73 2.89 7.82 3.86
C ASN A 73 1.97 7.80 2.63
N TYR A 74 1.17 6.75 2.51
CA TYR A 74 0.31 6.54 1.36
C TYR A 74 -0.96 7.41 1.40
N ASP A 75 -1.37 7.90 2.58
CA ASP A 75 -2.49 8.83 2.74
C ASP A 75 -2.35 10.07 1.84
N ARG A 76 -1.11 10.54 1.61
CA ARG A 76 -0.86 11.66 0.71
C ARG A 76 -1.20 11.34 -0.74
N ASN A 77 -0.88 10.14 -1.20
CA ASN A 77 -1.21 9.68 -2.53
C ASN A 77 -2.74 9.61 -2.70
N ILE A 78 -3.45 9.16 -1.66
CA ILE A 78 -4.92 9.20 -1.64
C ILE A 78 -5.44 10.65 -1.70
N GLY A 79 -4.80 11.59 -1.02
CA GLY A 79 -5.14 13.02 -1.11
C GLY A 79 -5.13 13.60 -2.54
N TRP A 80 -4.33 13.02 -3.44
CA TRP A 80 -4.21 13.50 -4.83
C TRP A 80 -5.49 13.35 -5.65
N TYR A 81 -6.39 12.43 -5.29
CA TYR A 81 -7.70 12.34 -5.94
C TYR A 81 -8.53 13.62 -5.77
N GLU A 82 -8.27 14.40 -4.71
CA GLU A 82 -8.91 15.70 -4.49
C GLU A 82 -8.06 16.87 -4.99
N THR A 83 -6.73 16.79 -4.88
CA THR A 83 -5.83 17.95 -5.04
C THR A 83 -5.12 18.04 -6.38
N GLU A 84 -4.78 16.91 -7.03
CA GLU A 84 -4.03 16.91 -8.28
C GLU A 84 -4.97 17.14 -9.48
N PRO A 85 -4.79 18.23 -10.26
CA PRO A 85 -5.76 18.63 -11.28
C PRO A 85 -6.07 17.58 -12.33
N GLU A 86 -5.05 16.85 -12.80
CA GLU A 86 -5.16 15.83 -13.83
C GLU A 86 -5.96 14.63 -13.34
N ILE A 87 -5.65 14.14 -12.13
CA ILE A 87 -6.36 13.04 -11.48
C ILE A 87 -7.80 13.47 -11.17
N LYS A 88 -7.99 14.62 -10.53
CA LYS A 88 -9.30 15.15 -10.18
C LYS A 88 -10.19 15.32 -11.41
N THR A 89 -9.65 15.80 -12.52
CA THR A 89 -10.41 15.97 -13.76
C THR A 89 -10.97 14.65 -14.26
N ILE A 90 -10.16 13.57 -14.22
CA ILE A 90 -10.62 12.22 -14.58
C ILE A 90 -11.70 11.76 -13.60
N MET A 91 -11.49 11.94 -12.30
CA MET A 91 -12.45 11.54 -11.26
C MET A 91 -13.82 12.20 -11.48
N LEU A 92 -13.85 13.49 -11.80
CA LEU A 92 -15.10 14.24 -12.01
C LEU A 92 -15.88 13.81 -13.26
N GLU A 93 -15.32 12.99 -14.14
CA GLU A 93 -16.10 12.33 -15.21
C GLU A 93 -16.96 11.18 -14.68
N MET A 94 -16.65 10.68 -13.48
CA MET A 94 -17.25 9.51 -12.82
C MET A 94 -18.14 9.90 -11.65
N VAL A 95 -18.89 11.00 -11.75
CA VAL A 95 -19.79 11.46 -10.67
C VAL A 95 -20.71 10.33 -10.20
N GLY A 96 -20.71 10.08 -8.89
CA GLY A 96 -21.41 8.98 -8.24
C GLY A 96 -20.52 7.77 -7.89
N LEU A 97 -19.27 7.74 -8.36
CA LEU A 97 -18.31 6.68 -8.04
C LEU A 97 -17.98 6.73 -6.56
N LYS A 98 -17.94 5.55 -5.95
CA LYS A 98 -17.38 5.33 -4.62
C LYS A 98 -16.18 4.41 -4.70
N ILE A 99 -15.18 4.70 -3.89
CA ILE A 99 -14.00 3.86 -3.74
C ILE A 99 -13.79 3.60 -2.26
N GLU A 100 -13.67 2.33 -1.88
CA GLU A 100 -13.14 1.93 -0.58
C GLU A 100 -11.75 1.36 -0.79
N ILE A 101 -10.78 1.81 0.00
CA ILE A 101 -9.39 1.39 -0.07
C ILE A 101 -9.03 0.81 1.28
N GLU A 102 -8.55 -0.42 1.31
CA GLU A 102 -8.02 -1.07 2.50
C GLU A 102 -6.55 -1.37 2.21
N TYR A 103 -5.64 -0.88 3.04
CA TYR A 103 -4.20 -0.98 2.78
C TYR A 103 -3.37 -1.07 4.05
N ILE A 104 -2.20 -1.67 3.90
CA ILE A 104 -1.11 -1.60 4.86
C ILE A 104 -0.07 -0.67 4.25
N ASP A 105 0.48 0.23 5.07
CA ASP A 105 1.55 1.15 4.72
C ASP A 105 2.68 1.03 5.75
N HIS A 106 3.92 0.95 5.30
CA HIS A 106 5.07 0.81 6.19
C HIS A 106 6.31 1.57 5.69
N GLU A 107 7.13 2.03 6.63
CA GLU A 107 8.43 2.64 6.34
C GLU A 107 9.40 2.40 7.51
N VAL A 108 10.57 1.85 7.19
CA VAL A 108 11.58 1.45 8.19
C VAL A 108 12.20 2.67 8.88
N GLY A 109 12.56 3.71 8.11
CA GLY A 109 13.26 4.89 8.62
C GLY A 109 12.41 5.77 9.55
N CYS A 110 11.10 5.80 9.33
CA CYS A 110 10.11 6.47 10.17
C CYS A 110 9.51 5.56 11.24
N ASP A 111 9.95 4.30 11.34
CA ASP A 111 9.53 3.32 12.34
C ASP A 111 8.00 3.15 12.41
N PHE A 112 7.36 2.79 11.29
CA PHE A 112 5.93 2.51 11.31
C PHE A 112 5.47 1.39 10.40
N ILE A 113 4.39 0.75 10.84
CA ILE A 113 3.47 -0.07 10.06
C ILE A 113 2.06 0.38 10.46
N CYS A 114 1.24 0.90 9.53
CA CYS A 114 -0.18 1.18 9.79
C CYS A 114 -1.06 0.42 8.80
N LYS A 115 -2.13 -0.16 9.32
CA LYS A 115 -3.28 -0.61 8.56
C LYS A 115 -4.30 0.52 8.53
N SER A 116 -4.66 0.94 7.33
CA SER A 116 -5.54 2.07 7.07
C SER A 116 -6.70 1.67 6.17
N SER A 117 -7.77 2.45 6.26
CA SER A 117 -8.84 2.47 5.28
C SER A 117 -9.08 3.88 4.77
N ALA A 118 -9.53 4.00 3.53
CA ALA A 118 -9.99 5.26 2.97
C ALA A 118 -11.29 5.08 2.19
N LYS A 119 -12.14 6.09 2.23
CA LYS A 119 -13.40 6.16 1.50
C LYS A 119 -13.43 7.42 0.65
N LEU A 120 -13.62 7.23 -0.65
CA LEU A 120 -13.72 8.32 -1.60
C LEU A 120 -15.12 8.33 -2.20
N GLU A 121 -15.73 9.52 -2.33
CA GLU A 121 -16.98 9.73 -3.04
C GLU A 121 -16.83 10.86 -4.06
N VAL A 122 -17.07 10.56 -5.33
CA VAL A 122 -17.01 11.55 -6.41
C VAL A 122 -18.33 12.30 -6.51
N LYS A 123 -18.30 13.60 -6.22
CA LYS A 123 -19.42 14.52 -6.35
C LYS A 123 -19.26 15.41 -7.59
N ASN A 124 -20.24 16.26 -7.87
CA ASN A 124 -20.28 17.04 -9.12
C ASN A 124 -19.05 17.94 -9.33
N ASP A 125 -18.44 18.45 -8.27
CA ASP A 125 -17.38 19.46 -8.32
C ASP A 125 -16.15 19.12 -7.46
N LYS A 126 -16.20 18.00 -6.73
CA LYS A 126 -15.12 17.56 -5.84
C LYS A 126 -15.12 16.06 -5.64
N VAL A 127 -14.00 15.56 -5.13
CA VAL A 127 -13.87 14.23 -4.54
C VAL A 127 -13.82 14.44 -3.03
N GLU A 128 -14.73 13.83 -2.29
CA GLU A 128 -14.64 13.79 -0.83
C GLU A 128 -13.84 12.57 -0.42
N ILE A 129 -12.93 12.76 0.53
CA ILE A 129 -12.02 11.73 1.01
C ILE A 129 -12.11 11.68 2.53
N ASP A 130 -12.29 10.49 3.07
CA ASP A 130 -12.21 10.19 4.50
C ASP A 130 -11.18 9.07 4.69
N ILE A 131 -10.18 9.29 5.55
CA ILE A 131 -9.08 8.34 5.79
C ILE A 131 -9.05 8.04 7.28
N ASP A 132 -8.96 6.76 7.61
CA ASP A 132 -8.90 6.26 8.98
C ASP A 132 -7.71 5.29 9.13
N CYS A 133 -6.74 5.60 10.00
CA CYS A 133 -5.73 4.63 10.42
C CYS A 133 -6.39 3.75 11.49
N ILE A 134 -6.68 2.51 11.09
CA ILE A 134 -7.39 1.53 11.90
C ILE A 134 -6.47 1.04 13.03
N GLU A 135 -5.21 0.78 12.69
CA GLU A 135 -4.23 0.21 13.60
C GLU A 135 -2.81 0.59 13.18
N GLY A 136 -2.00 1.08 14.12
CA GLY A 136 -0.62 1.51 13.84
C GLY A 136 0.36 1.01 14.90
N HIS A 137 1.52 0.56 14.46
CA HIS A 137 2.59 -0.01 15.27
C HIS A 137 3.95 0.55 14.84
N SER A 138 4.94 0.48 15.72
CA SER A 138 6.35 0.60 15.31
C SER A 138 6.71 -0.51 14.33
N PHE A 139 7.72 -0.29 13.49
CA PHE A 139 8.17 -1.29 12.53
C PHE A 139 8.91 -2.42 13.26
N ASN A 140 8.25 -3.58 13.39
CA ASN A 140 8.80 -4.76 14.08
C ASN A 140 8.26 -6.06 13.49
N TYR A 141 8.93 -7.18 13.78
CA TYR A 141 8.56 -8.47 13.19
C TYR A 141 7.18 -8.98 13.62
N GLN A 142 6.76 -8.70 14.85
CA GLN A 142 5.44 -9.13 15.32
C GLN A 142 4.33 -8.48 14.47
N ALA A 143 4.36 -7.16 14.31
CA ALA A 143 3.40 -6.43 13.47
C ALA A 143 3.50 -6.86 11.99
N TRP A 144 4.72 -7.04 11.48
CA TRP A 144 4.97 -7.55 10.12
C TRP A 144 4.29 -8.90 9.87
N SER A 145 4.42 -9.83 10.82
CA SER A 145 3.81 -11.15 10.74
C SER A 145 2.30 -11.11 10.98
N GLU A 146 1.80 -10.27 11.89
CA GLU A 146 0.38 -10.16 12.19
C GLU A 146 -0.41 -9.56 11.01
N PHE A 147 0.22 -8.64 10.26
CA PHE A 147 -0.37 -8.02 9.08
C PHE A 147 -0.09 -8.76 7.77
N ASP A 148 0.59 -9.91 7.84
CA ASP A 148 0.92 -10.75 6.68
C ASP A 148 1.61 -9.96 5.56
N ILE A 149 2.54 -9.08 5.94
CA ILE A 149 3.26 -8.19 5.00
C ILE A 149 4.19 -9.00 4.09
N GLY A 150 4.86 -9.99 4.69
CA GLY A 150 5.79 -10.85 3.98
C GLY A 150 6.39 -11.91 4.90
N SER A 151 7.32 -12.67 4.34
CA SER A 151 8.08 -13.66 5.08
C SER A 151 9.04 -13.03 6.10
N ARG A 152 9.55 -13.88 7.00
CA ARG A 152 10.61 -13.49 7.94
C ARG A 152 11.89 -13.03 7.22
N ASP A 153 12.27 -13.71 6.14
CA ASP A 153 13.50 -13.37 5.43
C ASP A 153 13.37 -12.00 4.75
N GLU A 154 12.20 -11.69 4.18
CA GLU A 154 11.91 -10.36 3.64
C GLU A 154 11.94 -9.27 4.73
N TYR A 155 11.41 -9.54 5.93
CA TYR A 155 11.54 -8.62 7.06
C TYR A 155 13.01 -8.34 7.42
N LEU A 156 13.82 -9.40 7.49
CA LEU A 156 15.25 -9.29 7.83
C LEU A 156 16.03 -8.51 6.77
N ASP A 157 15.71 -8.71 5.50
CA ASP A 157 16.29 -7.96 4.39
C ASP A 157 15.87 -6.48 4.44
N GLU A 158 14.60 -6.20 4.74
CA GLU A 158 14.03 -4.84 4.80
C GLU A 158 14.70 -3.99 5.89
N ILE A 159 15.02 -4.58 7.06
CA ILE A 159 15.75 -3.88 8.13
C ILE A 159 17.28 -3.91 7.95
N GLY A 160 17.78 -4.52 6.87
CA GLY A 160 19.23 -4.70 6.65
C GLY A 160 19.90 -5.51 7.76
N PHE A 161 19.21 -6.53 8.30
CA PHE A 161 19.65 -7.22 9.52
C PHE A 161 21.04 -7.85 9.40
N ALA A 162 21.39 -8.33 8.20
CA ALA A 162 22.72 -8.88 7.93
C ALA A 162 23.82 -7.84 8.18
N ASP A 163 23.64 -6.60 7.73
CA ASP A 163 24.58 -5.50 7.97
C ASP A 163 24.57 -5.08 9.45
N TYR A 164 23.38 -5.05 10.06
CA TYR A 164 23.23 -4.77 11.49
C TYR A 164 24.00 -5.74 12.39
N ILE A 165 24.09 -7.04 12.06
CA ILE A 165 24.91 -8.00 12.83
C ILE A 165 26.42 -7.68 12.77
N TYR A 166 26.89 -7.09 11.67
CA TYR A 166 28.30 -6.71 11.54
C TYR A 166 28.60 -5.36 12.20
N GLU A 167 27.65 -4.43 12.18
CA GLU A 167 27.81 -3.08 12.71
C GLU A 167 27.45 -2.97 14.21
N ALA A 168 26.40 -3.66 14.65
CA ALA A 168 26.01 -3.80 16.05
C ALA A 168 26.73 -4.99 16.71
N ASP A 169 26.80 -4.99 18.05
CA ASP A 169 27.31 -6.15 18.78
C ASP A 169 26.36 -7.36 18.55
N ARG A 170 26.90 -8.58 18.45
CA ARG A 170 26.10 -9.81 18.28
C ARG A 170 25.10 -9.99 19.41
N GLU A 171 25.43 -9.51 20.61
CA GLU A 171 24.52 -9.51 21.77
C GLU A 171 23.28 -8.63 21.52
N GLU A 172 23.44 -7.46 20.89
CA GLU A 172 22.34 -6.55 20.57
C GLU A 172 21.44 -7.12 19.48
N ALA A 173 22.03 -7.72 18.44
CA ALA A 173 21.30 -8.42 17.39
C ALA A 173 20.51 -9.62 17.93
N LEU A 174 21.09 -10.40 18.85
CA LEU A 174 20.39 -11.50 19.52
C LEU A 174 19.25 -10.99 20.40
N ASN A 175 19.46 -9.90 21.16
CA ASN A 175 18.40 -9.32 21.99
C ASN A 175 17.21 -8.90 21.12
N ARG A 176 17.44 -8.17 20.02
CA ARG A 176 16.37 -7.80 19.08
C ARG A 176 15.65 -9.01 18.49
N TRP A 177 16.40 -10.02 18.06
CA TRP A 177 15.85 -11.28 17.52
C TRP A 177 14.87 -11.95 18.48
N LEU A 178 15.21 -11.98 19.77
CA LEU A 178 14.38 -12.59 20.81
C LEU A 178 13.21 -11.68 21.22
N GLU A 179 13.44 -10.38 21.39
CA GLU A 179 12.43 -9.42 21.83
C GLU A 179 11.29 -9.25 20.81
N GLU A 180 11.63 -9.20 19.52
CA GLU A 180 10.62 -9.10 18.44
C GLU A 180 10.00 -10.45 18.07
N GLY A 181 10.47 -11.55 18.66
CA GLY A 181 9.95 -12.89 18.39
C GLY A 181 10.30 -13.42 17.00
N ILE A 182 11.42 -13.00 16.41
CA ILE A 182 11.91 -13.45 15.08
C ILE A 182 12.19 -14.96 15.09
N GLY A 183 12.68 -15.46 16.22
CA GLY A 183 12.92 -16.88 16.45
C GLY A 183 13.61 -17.14 17.78
N THR A 184 14.14 -18.34 17.93
CA THR A 184 14.92 -18.78 19.08
C THR A 184 16.40 -18.42 18.96
N GLU A 185 17.15 -18.47 20.07
CA GLU A 185 18.61 -18.27 20.08
C GLU A 185 19.33 -19.28 19.18
N GLU A 186 18.84 -20.52 19.10
CA GLU A 186 19.43 -21.57 18.28
C GLU A 186 19.24 -21.31 16.79
N GLU A 187 18.08 -20.75 16.41
CA GLU A 187 17.83 -20.29 15.04
C GLU A 187 18.70 -19.07 14.69
N PHE A 188 18.91 -18.16 15.65
CA PHE A 188 19.84 -17.04 15.45
C PHE A 188 21.27 -17.53 15.20
N LYS A 189 21.79 -18.46 16.02
CA LYS A 189 23.13 -19.07 15.82
C LYS A 189 23.25 -19.72 14.45
N ALA A 190 22.22 -20.47 14.03
CA ALA A 190 22.19 -21.08 12.72
C ALA A 190 22.19 -20.02 11.60
N TYR A 191 21.43 -18.94 11.75
CA TYR A 191 21.34 -17.84 10.79
C TYR A 191 22.69 -17.13 10.60
N VAL A 192 23.42 -16.85 11.69
CA VAL A 192 24.74 -16.18 11.62
C VAL A 192 25.90 -17.13 11.30
N GLY A 193 25.62 -18.40 10.97
CA GLY A 193 26.62 -19.41 10.61
C GLY A 193 27.45 -19.93 11.79
N GLU A 194 27.03 -19.68 13.03
CA GLU A 194 27.57 -20.30 14.24
C GLU A 194 26.96 -21.69 14.43
N VAL A 195 27.25 -22.61 13.51
CA VAL A 195 26.87 -24.02 13.73
C VAL A 195 27.92 -24.64 14.67
N ALA A 196 27.44 -25.25 15.75
CA ALA A 196 28.23 -25.93 16.79
C ALA A 196 29.18 -27.02 16.25
#